data_AF-A0A1M3HAH4-F1
#
_entry.id   AF-A0A1M3HAH4-F1
#
_cell.length_a   1.000
_cell.length_b   1.000
_cell.length_c   1.000
_cell.angle_alpha   90.00
_cell.angle_beta   90.00
_cell.angle_gamma   90.00
#
_symmetry.space_group_name_H-M   'P 1'
#
loop_
_entity.id
_entity.type
_entity.pdbx_description
1 polymer ?
#
loop_
_entity_poly.entity_id
_entity_poly.type
_entity_poly.pdbx_seq_one_letter_code
_entity_poly.pdbx_strand_id
1 'polypeptide(L)'
;MNKFLLLTLLTGLFFSCKNKPTSLAGEDVKVDVHDFIEYFQPIKLPYQVTDTILRRKEQDASLISFKVFTQLVPDSVLTKLFGKELRPKLHAIGRVTVPKGESYLFVKAATASRKALYIVCFNRANKFAAARPILYSDNESGITGVAVMDAKYTLTLTHQRRASDGQMYFKKDAYIFNEDNGFMLILTESNEAKNRVPPIYNPIDTFPRKHKFTGDYAQDKRNIISFRDGRDPSRILFFVHFEKDEGTCKGELKGEAKFISASTARFRGSGDHCTVDFTFGTAGVTMKELEGCGNHRDIKCFFEGYFERRAAPRAKGKKKS
;
A
#
# COMPACT_ATOMS: atom_id res chain seq x y z
N MET A 1 83.77 2.46 -19.80
CA MET A 1 82.60 3.31 -19.47
C MET A 1 81.37 2.67 -20.08
N ASN A 2 80.44 2.14 -19.27
CA ASN A 2 79.04 1.77 -19.61
C ASN A 2 78.49 0.66 -18.67
N LYS A 3 78.78 0.73 -17.37
CA LYS A 3 78.10 -0.09 -16.34
C LYS A 3 77.01 0.68 -15.57
N PHE A 4 76.82 1.96 -15.86
CA PHE A 4 75.85 2.82 -15.15
C PHE A 4 74.49 2.96 -15.85
N LEU A 5 74.30 2.41 -17.05
CA LEU A 5 73.04 2.54 -17.80
C LEU A 5 72.03 1.43 -17.52
N LEU A 6 72.42 0.36 -16.80
CA LEU A 6 71.53 -0.76 -16.48
C LEU A 6 70.93 -0.68 -15.07
N LEU A 7 71.36 0.29 -14.25
CA LEU A 7 70.92 0.40 -12.85
C LEU A 7 69.76 1.41 -12.66
N THR A 8 69.47 2.24 -13.66
CA THR A 8 68.40 3.24 -13.61
C THR A 8 67.06 2.77 -14.18
N LEU A 9 67.01 1.59 -14.80
CA LEU A 9 65.77 1.00 -15.32
C LEU A 9 65.07 0.05 -14.34
N LEU A 10 65.73 -0.33 -13.24
CA LEU A 10 65.20 -1.30 -12.26
C LEU A 10 64.57 -0.64 -11.02
N THR A 11 64.72 0.67 -10.82
CA THR A 11 64.18 1.40 -9.67
C THR A 11 62.81 2.04 -9.91
N GLY A 12 62.22 1.89 -11.11
CA GLY A 12 60.90 2.44 -11.46
C GLY A 12 59.69 1.54 -11.15
N LEU A 13 59.89 0.32 -10.65
CA LEU A 13 58.83 -0.70 -10.56
C LEU A 13 58.13 -0.82 -9.19
N PHE A 14 58.43 0.04 -8.21
CA PHE A 14 57.87 -0.10 -6.85
C PHE A 14 56.88 0.98 -6.39
N PHE A 15 56.39 1.86 -7.26
CA PHE A 15 55.34 2.84 -6.92
C PHE A 15 53.99 2.61 -7.61
N SER A 16 53.60 1.35 -7.83
CA SER A 16 52.24 1.00 -8.24
C SER A 16 51.53 0.18 -7.17
N CYS A 17 51.34 0.75 -5.97
CA CYS A 17 50.24 0.35 -5.10
C CYS A 17 48.92 0.82 -5.74
N LYS A 18 48.44 0.06 -6.73
CA LYS A 18 47.02 0.11 -7.10
C LYS A 18 46.27 -0.42 -5.88
N ASN A 19 45.56 0.47 -5.19
CA ASN A 19 44.69 0.13 -4.06
C ASN A 19 43.83 -1.07 -4.46
N LYS A 20 44.06 -2.22 -3.82
CA LYS A 20 43.16 -3.37 -3.97
C LYS A 20 41.81 -2.94 -3.42
N PRO A 21 40.69 -3.25 -4.09
CA PRO A 21 39.37 -2.90 -3.59
C PRO A 21 39.18 -3.46 -2.18
N THR A 22 38.79 -2.60 -1.25
CA THR A 22 38.54 -2.94 0.15
C THR A 22 37.48 -4.04 0.21
N SER A 23 37.85 -5.20 0.74
CA SER A 23 36.89 -6.30 0.94
C SER A 23 35.88 -5.90 2.01
N LEU A 24 34.59 -5.98 1.70
CA LEU A 24 33.51 -5.68 2.65
C LEU A 24 33.04 -6.92 3.43
N ALA A 25 33.68 -8.07 3.23
CA ALA A 25 33.28 -9.33 3.87
C ALA A 25 33.74 -9.46 5.34
N GLY A 26 34.69 -8.63 5.80
CA GLY A 26 35.19 -8.66 7.17
C GLY A 26 34.23 -8.03 8.19
N GLU A 27 34.21 -8.53 9.42
CA GLU A 27 33.31 -8.02 10.47
C GLU A 27 33.87 -6.81 11.24
N ASP A 28 35.19 -6.62 11.29
CA ASP A 28 35.85 -5.56 12.08
C ASP A 28 36.49 -4.45 11.23
N VAL A 29 36.02 -4.30 10.00
CA VAL A 29 36.48 -3.24 9.09
C VAL A 29 35.62 -1.99 9.30
N LYS A 30 36.24 -0.87 9.67
CA LYS A 30 35.63 0.45 9.51
C LYS A 30 35.71 0.82 8.04
N VAL A 31 34.56 1.08 7.42
CA VAL A 31 34.47 1.34 5.98
C VAL A 31 34.01 2.77 5.77
N ASP A 32 34.76 3.52 4.95
CA ASP A 32 34.32 4.84 4.50
C ASP A 32 33.13 4.72 3.54
N VAL A 33 32.18 5.65 3.60
CA VAL A 33 30.97 5.58 2.77
C VAL A 33 31.26 5.65 1.27
N HIS A 34 32.31 6.37 0.87
CA HIS A 34 32.73 6.43 -0.52
C HIS A 34 33.22 5.05 -0.99
N ASP A 35 34.07 4.40 -0.20
CA ASP A 35 34.57 3.05 -0.50
C ASP A 35 33.43 2.02 -0.53
N PHE A 36 32.45 2.17 0.38
CA PHE A 36 31.25 1.34 0.40
C PHE A 36 30.42 1.49 -0.88
N ILE A 37 30.21 2.71 -1.37
CA ILE A 37 29.46 2.97 -2.61
C ILE A 37 30.27 2.48 -3.83
N GLU A 38 31.57 2.77 -3.90
CA GLU A 38 32.46 2.36 -5.01
C GLU A 38 32.65 0.84 -5.13
N TYR A 39 32.44 0.09 -4.04
CA TYR A 39 32.45 -1.38 -4.08
C TYR A 39 31.40 -1.96 -5.03
N PHE A 40 30.30 -1.24 -5.27
CA PHE A 40 29.24 -1.68 -6.17
C PHE A 40 29.58 -1.40 -7.63
N GLN A 41 29.42 -2.42 -8.48
CA GLN A 41 29.67 -2.28 -9.91
C GLN A 41 28.64 -1.35 -10.58
N PRO A 42 29.05 -0.41 -11.45
CA PRO A 42 28.13 0.48 -12.14
C PRO A 42 27.14 -0.28 -13.04
N ILE A 43 25.87 0.12 -12.99
CA ILE A 43 24.76 -0.40 -13.79
C ILE A 43 24.36 0.66 -14.82
N LYS A 44 24.17 0.24 -16.08
CA LYS A 44 23.59 1.08 -17.13
C LYS A 44 22.07 1.02 -17.08
N LEU A 45 21.43 2.18 -17.25
CA LEU A 45 19.98 2.30 -17.34
C LEU A 45 19.49 2.22 -18.78
N PRO A 46 18.26 1.72 -19.04
CA PRO A 46 17.34 1.16 -18.05
C PRO A 46 17.84 -0.19 -17.51
N TYR A 47 17.58 -0.44 -16.22
CA TYR A 47 17.97 -1.68 -15.55
C TYR A 47 16.72 -2.43 -15.12
N GLN A 48 16.60 -3.69 -15.53
CA GLN A 48 15.48 -4.56 -15.21
C GLN A 48 15.97 -5.82 -14.50
N VAL A 49 15.24 -6.21 -13.46
CA VAL A 49 15.50 -7.42 -12.68
C VAL A 49 14.21 -8.17 -12.43
N THR A 50 14.25 -9.49 -12.58
CA THR A 50 13.15 -10.39 -12.25
C THR A 50 13.45 -11.18 -10.97
N ASP A 51 12.42 -11.79 -10.38
CA ASP A 51 12.51 -12.66 -9.20
C ASP A 51 13.57 -13.79 -9.28
N THR A 52 13.97 -14.19 -10.48
CA THR A 52 15.07 -15.13 -10.73
C THR A 52 16.37 -14.71 -10.05
N ILE A 53 16.61 -13.40 -9.86
CA ILE A 53 17.78 -12.90 -9.13
C ILE A 53 17.82 -13.40 -7.69
N LEU A 54 16.66 -13.66 -7.07
CA LEU A 54 16.58 -14.15 -5.70
C LEU A 54 17.10 -15.59 -5.63
N ARG A 55 16.95 -16.37 -6.70
CA ARG A 55 17.40 -17.77 -6.77
C ARG A 55 18.86 -17.90 -7.17
N ARG A 56 19.43 -16.92 -7.88
CA ARG A 56 20.84 -16.90 -8.30
C ARG A 56 21.79 -17.07 -7.11
N LYS A 57 22.88 -17.84 -7.28
CA LYS A 57 23.97 -17.87 -6.29
C LYS A 57 24.93 -16.73 -6.62
N GLU A 58 25.24 -15.89 -5.64
CA GLU A 58 26.20 -14.80 -5.81
C GLU A 58 27.62 -15.27 -5.48
N GLN A 59 28.61 -14.62 -6.08
CA GLN A 59 30.02 -14.89 -5.82
C GLN A 59 30.42 -14.35 -4.45
N ASP A 60 31.35 -15.02 -3.76
CA ASP A 60 31.84 -14.58 -2.45
C ASP A 60 32.49 -13.19 -2.50
N ALA A 61 33.06 -12.81 -3.66
CA ALA A 61 33.64 -11.50 -3.89
C ALA A 61 32.62 -10.33 -3.83
N SER A 62 31.32 -10.61 -3.83
CA SER A 62 30.24 -9.63 -3.67
C SER A 62 29.71 -9.51 -2.23
N LEU A 63 30.23 -10.34 -1.30
CA LEU A 63 29.72 -10.45 0.06
C LEU A 63 30.02 -9.17 0.86
N ILE A 64 28.99 -8.67 1.53
CA ILE A 64 29.06 -7.58 2.50
C ILE A 64 28.73 -8.17 3.87
N SER A 65 29.60 -7.95 4.85
CA SER A 65 29.30 -8.37 6.22
C SER A 65 28.13 -7.56 6.78
N PHE A 66 27.29 -8.21 7.58
CA PHE A 66 26.12 -7.53 8.18
C PHE A 66 26.55 -6.30 9.00
N LYS A 67 27.65 -6.42 9.74
CA LYS A 67 28.20 -5.35 10.57
C LYS A 67 28.75 -4.18 9.75
N VAL A 68 29.39 -4.43 8.60
CA VAL A 68 29.81 -3.35 7.69
C VAL A 68 28.60 -2.63 7.10
N PHE A 69 27.59 -3.38 6.65
CA PHE A 69 26.38 -2.79 6.11
C PHE A 69 25.66 -1.90 7.14
N THR A 70 25.53 -2.36 8.39
CA THR A 70 24.81 -1.62 9.43
C THR A 70 25.58 -0.45 10.05
N GLN A 71 26.86 -0.26 9.70
CA GLN A 71 27.58 0.99 10.00
C GLN A 71 27.02 2.17 9.20
N LEU A 72 26.48 1.91 8.01
CA LEU A 72 26.08 2.94 7.04
C LEU A 72 24.57 2.96 6.78
N VAL A 73 23.90 1.82 6.99
CA VAL A 73 22.46 1.65 6.76
C VAL A 73 21.78 1.20 8.05
N PRO A 74 20.71 1.86 8.51
CA PRO A 74 19.98 1.43 9.70
C PRO A 74 19.53 -0.03 9.60
N ASP A 75 19.79 -0.82 10.64
CA ASP A 75 19.38 -2.23 10.75
C ASP A 75 17.86 -2.43 10.56
N SER A 76 17.07 -1.43 10.96
CA SER A 76 15.62 -1.35 10.79
C SER A 76 15.14 -1.54 9.34
N VAL A 77 16.00 -1.29 8.35
CA VAL A 77 15.74 -1.58 6.93
C VAL A 77 15.55 -3.08 6.71
N LEU A 78 16.40 -3.92 7.31
CA LEU A 78 16.40 -5.36 7.12
C LEU A 78 15.44 -6.06 8.10
N THR A 79 15.36 -5.60 9.34
CA THR A 79 14.55 -6.26 10.38
C THR A 79 13.04 -6.21 10.10
N LYS A 80 12.55 -5.24 9.31
CA LYS A 80 11.16 -5.20 8.85
C LYS A 80 10.74 -6.43 8.05
N LEU A 81 11.65 -6.97 7.22
CA LEU A 81 11.35 -8.12 6.36
C LEU A 81 11.88 -9.43 6.94
N PHE A 82 13.01 -9.41 7.64
CA PHE A 82 13.65 -10.63 8.15
C PHE A 82 13.39 -10.89 9.65
N GLY A 83 12.85 -9.93 10.39
CA GLY A 83 12.76 -9.99 11.85
C GLY A 83 14.07 -9.55 12.52
N LYS A 84 14.02 -9.38 13.85
CA LYS A 84 15.14 -8.82 14.64
C LYS A 84 16.30 -9.80 14.83
N GLU A 85 16.01 -11.09 14.92
CA GLU A 85 17.01 -12.13 15.23
C GLU A 85 17.80 -12.60 14.01
N LEU A 86 17.29 -12.36 12.80
CA LEU A 86 17.91 -12.87 11.58
C LEU A 86 18.88 -11.86 10.96
N ARG A 87 20.10 -12.32 10.71
CA ARG A 87 21.14 -11.58 9.98
C ARG A 87 21.28 -12.17 8.57
N PRO A 88 20.62 -11.59 7.55
CA PRO A 88 20.74 -12.10 6.19
C PRO A 88 22.18 -11.93 5.66
N LYS A 89 22.62 -12.86 4.81
CA LYS A 89 23.81 -12.66 3.97
C LYS A 89 23.51 -11.57 2.95
N LEU A 90 24.42 -10.59 2.84
CA LEU A 90 24.26 -9.43 1.98
C LEU A 90 25.23 -9.50 0.82
N HIS A 91 24.74 -9.26 -0.39
CA HIS A 91 25.54 -9.29 -1.62
C HIS A 91 25.32 -8.01 -2.43
N ALA A 92 26.43 -7.38 -2.85
CA ALA A 92 26.41 -6.25 -3.77
C ALA A 92 25.98 -6.72 -5.17
N ILE A 93 24.90 -6.12 -5.70
CA ILE A 93 24.42 -6.42 -7.06
C ILE A 93 24.91 -5.36 -8.05
N GLY A 94 24.88 -4.08 -7.65
CA GLY A 94 25.46 -2.98 -8.41
C GLY A 94 24.91 -1.63 -8.00
N ARG A 95 25.37 -0.57 -8.65
CA ARG A 95 24.98 0.82 -8.35
C ARG A 95 24.54 1.59 -9.58
N VAL A 96 23.67 2.55 -9.35
CA VAL A 96 23.33 3.62 -10.29
C VAL A 96 23.63 4.95 -9.60
N THR A 97 24.43 5.79 -10.24
CA THR A 97 24.75 7.14 -9.72
C THR A 97 24.07 8.19 -10.59
N VAL A 98 23.32 9.08 -9.95
CA VAL A 98 22.74 10.25 -10.61
C VAL A 98 23.81 11.33 -10.73
N PRO A 99 24.05 11.92 -11.91
CA PRO A 99 24.99 13.01 -12.05
C PRO A 99 24.68 14.15 -11.08
N LYS A 100 25.63 14.47 -10.18
CA LYS A 100 25.47 15.48 -9.11
C LYS A 100 24.31 15.24 -8.14
N GLY A 101 23.79 14.01 -8.08
CA GLY A 101 22.66 13.63 -7.26
C GLY A 101 22.99 12.46 -6.32
N GLU A 102 21.97 11.65 -6.05
CA GLU A 102 22.02 10.47 -5.21
C GLU A 102 22.65 9.24 -5.90
N SER A 103 22.98 8.24 -5.09
CA SER A 103 23.40 6.91 -5.53
C SER A 103 22.44 5.83 -5.04
N TYR A 104 22.04 4.95 -5.95
CA TYR A 104 21.18 3.80 -5.69
C TYR A 104 22.02 2.53 -5.70
N LEU A 105 22.03 1.80 -4.59
CA LEU A 105 22.71 0.52 -4.44
C LEU A 105 21.69 -0.60 -4.43
N PHE A 106 21.90 -1.60 -5.29
CA PHE A 106 21.12 -2.81 -5.34
C PHE A 106 21.79 -3.87 -4.47
N VAL A 107 21.10 -4.32 -3.43
CA VAL A 107 21.64 -5.23 -2.41
C VAL A 107 20.73 -6.44 -2.30
N LYS A 108 21.29 -7.63 -2.50
CA LYS A 108 20.56 -8.87 -2.24
C LYS A 108 20.79 -9.30 -0.81
N ALA A 109 19.70 -9.52 -0.07
CA ALA A 109 19.68 -10.05 1.28
C ALA A 109 19.07 -11.45 1.29
N ALA A 110 19.73 -12.44 1.90
CA ALA A 110 19.26 -13.82 1.91
C ALA A 110 19.46 -14.53 3.25
N THR A 111 18.42 -15.22 3.71
CA THR A 111 18.47 -16.27 4.72
C THR A 111 18.12 -17.61 4.08
N ALA A 112 18.06 -18.69 4.87
CA ALA A 112 17.60 -19.99 4.39
C ALA A 112 16.12 -19.97 3.93
N SER A 113 15.27 -19.19 4.60
CA SER A 113 13.82 -19.18 4.39
C SER A 113 13.31 -17.99 3.58
N ARG A 114 14.06 -16.89 3.51
CA ARG A 114 13.61 -15.65 2.87
C ARG A 114 14.73 -14.98 2.10
N LYS A 115 14.41 -14.40 0.95
CA LYS A 115 15.35 -13.66 0.12
C LYS A 115 14.69 -12.38 -0.38
N ALA A 116 15.48 -11.33 -0.54
CA ALA A 116 15.00 -10.07 -1.06
C ALA A 116 16.10 -9.32 -1.82
N LEU A 117 15.70 -8.55 -2.81
CA LEU A 117 16.50 -7.53 -3.44
C LEU A 117 16.02 -6.18 -2.88
N TYR A 118 16.96 -5.40 -2.36
CA TYR A 118 16.75 -4.05 -1.88
C TYR A 118 17.32 -3.05 -2.86
N ILE A 119 16.70 -1.88 -2.87
CA ILE A 119 17.33 -0.64 -3.29
C ILE A 119 17.63 0.19 -2.05
N VAL A 120 18.86 0.70 -1.95
CA VAL A 120 19.35 1.56 -0.88
C VAL A 120 19.83 2.86 -1.51
N CYS A 121 19.37 3.99 -1.02
CA CYS A 121 19.68 5.32 -1.54
C CYS A 121 20.57 6.08 -0.58
N PHE A 122 21.68 6.60 -1.10
CA PHE A 122 22.54 7.58 -0.44
C PHE A 122 22.38 8.91 -1.16
N ASN A 123 22.08 9.98 -0.43
CA ASN A 123 21.91 11.31 -1.03
C ASN A 123 23.24 11.88 -1.56
N ARG A 124 23.18 13.06 -2.17
CA ARG A 124 24.36 13.79 -2.68
C ARG A 124 25.48 14.06 -1.65
N ALA A 125 25.16 14.01 -0.35
CA ALA A 125 26.12 14.16 0.74
C ALA A 125 26.65 12.79 1.23
N ASN A 126 26.42 11.72 0.48
CA ASN A 126 26.73 10.34 0.84
C ASN A 126 26.15 9.92 2.20
N LYS A 127 24.98 10.45 2.57
CA LYS A 127 24.24 10.01 3.76
C LYS A 127 23.13 9.07 3.34
N PHE A 128 22.94 8.01 4.12
CA PHE A 128 21.77 7.14 3.95
C PHE A 128 20.49 7.98 3.98
N ALA A 129 19.66 7.81 2.95
CA ALA A 129 18.44 8.57 2.80
C ALA A 129 17.19 7.68 2.84
N ALA A 130 17.19 6.58 2.09
CA ALA A 130 16.05 5.66 2.06
C ALA A 130 16.46 4.26 1.63
N ALA A 131 15.67 3.26 2.00
CA ALA A 131 15.79 1.93 1.43
C ALA A 131 14.44 1.22 1.42
N ARG A 132 14.28 0.30 0.46
CA ARG A 132 13.09 -0.57 0.39
C ARG A 132 13.40 -1.89 -0.32
N PRO A 133 12.68 -2.97 0.03
CA PRO A 133 12.68 -4.15 -0.82
C PRO A 133 11.98 -3.82 -2.14
N ILE A 134 12.55 -4.30 -3.24
CA ILE A 134 12.02 -4.16 -4.60
C ILE A 134 11.56 -5.49 -5.19
N LEU A 135 12.14 -6.60 -4.72
CA LEU A 135 11.68 -7.97 -4.97
C LEU A 135 11.92 -8.78 -3.70
N TYR A 136 11.04 -9.72 -3.37
CA TYR A 136 11.26 -10.64 -2.26
C TYR A 136 10.54 -11.96 -2.51
N SER A 137 11.06 -13.03 -1.91
CA SER A 137 10.42 -14.35 -1.95
C SER A 137 9.19 -14.30 -1.07
N ASP A 138 8.01 -14.28 -1.68
CA ASP A 138 6.77 -14.52 -0.97
C ASP A 138 6.50 -16.02 -0.87
N ASN A 139 5.77 -16.42 0.16
CA ASN A 139 5.38 -17.83 0.34
C ASN A 139 4.21 -18.24 -0.56
N GLU A 140 3.58 -17.28 -1.26
CA GLU A 140 2.47 -17.53 -2.17
C GLU A 140 2.98 -18.00 -3.53
N SER A 141 2.63 -19.24 -3.87
CA SER A 141 2.93 -19.83 -5.17
C SER A 141 2.22 -19.08 -6.30
N GLY A 142 2.95 -18.70 -7.36
CA GLY A 142 2.37 -18.15 -8.58
C GLY A 142 2.44 -16.63 -8.73
N ILE A 143 3.09 -15.93 -7.80
CA ILE A 143 3.42 -14.50 -7.95
C ILE A 143 4.80 -14.37 -8.59
N THR A 144 4.88 -13.64 -9.70
CA THR A 144 6.14 -13.22 -10.33
C THR A 144 6.35 -11.72 -10.14
N GLY A 145 7.60 -11.32 -9.92
CA GLY A 145 7.97 -9.93 -9.67
C GLY A 145 9.00 -9.42 -10.66
N VAL A 146 8.83 -8.18 -11.11
CA VAL A 146 9.78 -7.45 -11.94
C VAL A 146 10.02 -6.06 -11.35
N ALA A 147 11.28 -5.68 -11.19
CA ALA A 147 11.69 -4.33 -10.82
C ALA A 147 12.45 -3.70 -11.98
N VAL A 148 12.08 -2.47 -12.34
CA VAL A 148 12.72 -1.69 -13.41
C VAL A 148 13.08 -0.32 -12.88
N MET A 149 14.33 0.10 -13.10
CA MET A 149 14.72 1.50 -13.00
C MET A 149 14.93 2.04 -14.42
N ASP A 150 14.17 3.06 -14.80
CA ASP A 150 14.30 3.68 -16.12
C ASP A 150 15.43 4.72 -16.19
N ALA A 151 15.70 5.27 -17.37
CA ALA A 151 16.74 6.29 -17.59
C ALA A 151 16.46 7.62 -16.88
N LYS A 152 15.25 7.83 -16.35
CA LYS A 152 14.86 8.98 -15.53
C LYS A 152 14.86 8.66 -14.03
N TYR A 153 15.44 7.51 -13.65
CA TYR A 153 15.53 7.02 -12.28
C TYR A 153 14.19 6.69 -11.63
N THR A 154 13.12 6.53 -12.42
CA THR A 154 11.83 6.04 -11.91
C THR A 154 11.93 4.56 -11.62
N LEU A 155 11.62 4.17 -10.38
CA LEU A 155 11.59 2.78 -9.96
C LEU A 155 10.16 2.24 -10.12
N THR A 156 9.97 1.33 -11.07
CA THR A 156 8.70 0.63 -11.29
C THR A 156 8.80 -0.79 -10.75
N LEU A 157 7.87 -1.18 -9.89
CA LEU A 157 7.70 -2.55 -9.44
C LEU A 157 6.42 -3.13 -10.02
N THR A 158 6.52 -4.29 -10.66
CA THR A 158 5.38 -5.01 -11.21
C THR A 158 5.30 -6.37 -10.53
N HIS A 159 4.15 -6.66 -9.93
CA HIS A 159 3.79 -7.98 -9.43
C HIS A 159 2.70 -8.55 -10.33
N GLN A 160 2.86 -9.79 -10.78
CA GLN A 160 1.89 -10.50 -11.58
C GLN A 160 1.53 -11.80 -10.88
N ARG A 161 0.26 -12.17 -10.92
CA ARG A 161 -0.21 -13.46 -10.42
C ARG A 161 -1.23 -14.05 -11.38
N ARG A 162 -1.19 -15.36 -11.56
CA ARG A 162 -2.25 -16.10 -12.25
C ARG A 162 -3.29 -16.53 -11.22
N ALA A 163 -4.53 -16.11 -11.39
CA ALA A 163 -5.62 -16.55 -10.53
C ALA A 163 -6.12 -17.95 -10.92
N SER A 164 -6.95 -18.54 -10.06
CA SER A 164 -7.56 -19.86 -10.25
C SER A 164 -8.46 -19.95 -11.49
N ASP A 165 -9.02 -18.81 -11.92
CA ASP A 165 -9.81 -18.67 -13.15
C ASP A 165 -8.94 -18.58 -14.42
N GLY A 166 -7.61 -18.64 -14.27
CA GLY A 166 -6.65 -18.53 -15.36
C GLY A 166 -6.32 -17.09 -15.78
N GLN A 167 -7.00 -16.07 -15.23
CA GLN A 167 -6.73 -14.67 -15.53
C GLN A 167 -5.39 -14.21 -14.93
N MET A 168 -4.72 -13.30 -15.63
CA MET A 168 -3.48 -12.68 -15.18
C MET A 168 -3.80 -11.34 -14.51
N TYR A 169 -3.62 -11.27 -13.20
CA TYR A 169 -3.69 -10.03 -12.45
C TYR A 169 -2.31 -9.42 -12.33
N PHE A 170 -2.24 -8.10 -12.44
CA PHE A 170 -1.02 -7.33 -12.22
C PHE A 170 -1.28 -6.13 -11.33
N LYS A 171 -0.25 -5.77 -10.59
CA LYS A 171 -0.14 -4.51 -9.87
C LYS A 171 1.22 -3.90 -10.17
N LYS A 172 1.21 -2.66 -10.61
CA LYS A 172 2.38 -1.88 -10.97
C LYS A 172 2.42 -0.62 -10.12
N ASP A 173 3.45 -0.48 -9.32
CA ASP A 173 3.69 0.70 -8.48
C ASP A 173 4.96 1.41 -8.98
N ALA A 174 4.86 2.70 -9.33
CA ALA A 174 6.00 3.52 -9.71
C ALA A 174 6.37 4.53 -8.62
N TYR A 175 7.66 4.62 -8.35
CA TYR A 175 8.24 5.43 -7.30
C TYR A 175 9.31 6.37 -7.87
N ILE A 176 9.39 7.56 -7.30
CA ILE A 176 10.53 8.46 -7.45
C ILE A 176 11.18 8.68 -6.09
N PHE A 177 12.47 8.97 -6.07
CA PHE A 177 13.14 9.40 -4.85
C PHE A 177 12.96 10.91 -4.63
N ASN A 178 12.77 11.29 -3.38
CA ASN A 178 12.72 12.67 -2.92
C ASN A 178 13.53 12.76 -1.61
N GLU A 179 14.38 13.79 -1.46
CA GLU A 179 15.28 13.91 -0.30
C GLU A 179 14.52 13.95 1.05
N ASP A 180 13.31 14.52 1.10
CA ASP A 180 12.53 14.67 2.34
C ASP A 180 11.72 13.42 2.68
N ASN A 181 11.15 12.75 1.67
CA ASN A 181 10.17 11.67 1.85
C ASN A 181 10.69 10.29 1.46
N GLY A 182 11.92 10.18 0.96
CA GLY A 182 12.49 8.94 0.43
C GLY A 182 11.81 8.49 -0.86
N PHE A 183 11.54 7.20 -1.00
CA PHE A 183 10.84 6.65 -2.18
C PHE A 183 9.34 6.96 -2.11
N MET A 184 8.90 7.95 -2.88
CA MET A 184 7.52 8.40 -2.96
C MET A 184 6.78 7.67 -4.09
N LEU A 185 5.64 7.05 -3.75
CA LEU A 185 4.73 6.43 -4.74
C LEU A 185 4.05 7.52 -5.57
N ILE A 186 4.22 7.48 -6.89
CA ILE A 186 3.61 8.46 -7.81
C ILE A 186 2.50 7.87 -8.67
N LEU A 187 2.47 6.54 -8.83
CA LEU A 187 1.46 5.86 -9.63
C LEU A 187 1.26 4.44 -9.12
N THR A 188 0.00 4.02 -9.01
CA THR A 188 -0.38 2.62 -8.92
C THR A 188 -1.33 2.31 -10.08
N GLU A 189 -0.96 1.33 -10.89
CA GLU A 189 -1.76 0.79 -11.98
C GLU A 189 -2.06 -0.68 -11.67
N SER A 190 -3.29 -1.13 -11.84
CA SER A 190 -3.66 -2.52 -11.63
C SER A 190 -4.90 -2.87 -12.44
N ASN A 191 -4.92 -4.07 -13.01
CA ASN A 191 -6.12 -4.66 -13.59
C ASN A 191 -6.87 -5.56 -12.60
N GLU A 192 -6.33 -5.73 -11.40
CA GLU A 192 -7.11 -6.25 -10.29
C GLU A 192 -8.12 -5.16 -9.98
N ALA A 193 -9.37 -5.40 -10.38
CA ALA A 193 -10.50 -4.69 -9.82
C ALA A 193 -10.38 -4.93 -8.31
N LYS A 194 -9.68 -4.02 -7.60
CA LYS A 194 -9.90 -3.88 -6.18
C LYS A 194 -11.41 -3.76 -6.13
N ASN A 195 -12.06 -4.66 -5.40
CA ASN A 195 -13.41 -4.47 -4.91
C ASN A 195 -13.41 -3.23 -3.99
N ARG A 196 -13.05 -2.05 -4.53
CA ARG A 196 -13.37 -0.74 -3.99
C ARG A 196 -14.83 -0.60 -4.31
N VAL A 197 -15.64 -1.33 -3.54
CA VAL A 197 -17.05 -1.04 -3.44
C VAL A 197 -17.10 0.43 -2.99
N PRO A 198 -17.57 1.35 -3.84
CA PRO A 198 -17.50 2.77 -3.54
C PRO A 198 -18.22 3.03 -2.21
N PRO A 199 -17.64 3.83 -1.30
CA PRO A 199 -18.26 4.07 0.00
C PRO A 199 -19.67 4.66 -0.19
N ILE A 200 -20.65 4.14 0.55
CA ILE A 200 -21.98 4.75 0.58
C ILE A 200 -21.88 6.03 1.39
N TYR A 201 -22.25 7.15 0.76
CA TYR A 201 -22.29 8.44 1.41
C TYR A 201 -23.69 8.69 1.97
N ASN A 202 -23.80 8.76 3.29
CA ASN A 202 -25.06 9.09 3.96
C ASN A 202 -25.19 10.63 4.10
N PRO A 203 -26.09 11.28 3.36
CA PRO A 203 -26.19 12.75 3.32
C PRO A 203 -26.68 13.36 4.64
N ILE A 204 -27.29 12.57 5.53
CA ILE A 204 -27.80 13.04 6.81
C ILE A 204 -26.94 12.56 7.99
N ASP A 205 -25.72 12.07 7.73
CA ASP A 205 -24.91 11.44 8.78
C ASP A 205 -24.58 12.37 9.95
N THR A 206 -24.38 13.65 9.64
CA THR A 206 -24.02 14.71 10.59
C THR A 206 -25.20 15.28 11.38
N PHE A 207 -26.44 14.89 11.05
CA PHE A 207 -27.63 15.49 11.65
C PHE A 207 -27.89 14.93 13.07
N PRO A 208 -28.67 15.65 13.90
CA PRO A 208 -28.99 15.22 15.26
C PRO A 208 -29.72 13.87 15.35
N ARG A 209 -29.47 13.14 16.45
CA ARG A 209 -30.02 11.80 16.76
C ARG A 209 -30.52 11.72 18.21
N LYS A 210 -31.34 12.68 18.62
CA LYS A 210 -31.77 12.83 20.03
C LYS A 210 -33.05 12.05 20.31
N HIS A 211 -33.88 11.79 19.31
CA HIS A 211 -35.17 11.12 19.52
C HIS A 211 -35.07 9.59 19.52
N LYS A 212 -36.06 8.92 20.15
CA LYS A 212 -36.11 7.47 20.41
C LYS A 212 -35.70 6.59 19.23
N PHE A 213 -36.25 6.88 18.04
CA PHE A 213 -36.11 6.08 16.82
C PHE A 213 -34.98 6.55 15.89
N THR A 214 -34.20 7.56 16.30
CA THR A 214 -33.07 8.03 15.50
C THR A 214 -31.83 7.19 15.74
N GLY A 215 -31.02 7.06 14.70
CA GLY A 215 -29.88 6.15 14.68
C GLY A 215 -29.65 5.55 13.31
N ASP A 216 -28.67 4.66 13.24
CA ASP A 216 -28.38 3.89 12.03
C ASP A 216 -28.87 2.46 12.21
N TYR A 217 -29.51 1.94 11.18
CA TYR A 217 -30.05 0.59 11.10
C TYR A 217 -29.43 -0.08 9.89
N ALA A 218 -29.14 -1.38 9.98
CA ALA A 218 -28.52 -2.09 8.86
C ALA A 218 -28.81 -3.58 8.86
N GLN A 219 -28.74 -4.16 7.67
CA GLN A 219 -28.57 -5.60 7.48
C GLN A 219 -27.07 -5.92 7.31
N ASP A 220 -26.36 -5.11 6.54
CA ASP A 220 -24.92 -5.24 6.30
C ASP A 220 -24.29 -3.87 5.95
N LYS A 221 -23.08 -3.85 5.39
CA LYS A 221 -22.37 -2.61 5.02
C LYS A 221 -22.96 -1.86 3.82
N ARG A 222 -23.78 -2.54 3.00
CA ARG A 222 -24.41 -2.05 1.76
C ARG A 222 -25.92 -1.87 1.87
N ASN A 223 -26.52 -2.32 2.96
CA ASN A 223 -27.95 -2.27 3.21
C ASN A 223 -28.20 -1.52 4.51
N ILE A 224 -28.42 -0.21 4.42
CA ILE A 224 -28.53 0.70 5.56
C ILE A 224 -29.78 1.57 5.49
N ILE A 225 -30.32 1.89 6.66
CA ILE A 225 -31.31 2.94 6.86
C ILE A 225 -30.83 3.83 7.99
N SER A 226 -30.73 5.12 7.74
CA SER A 226 -30.37 6.12 8.74
C SER A 226 -31.55 6.99 9.05
N PHE A 227 -31.83 7.21 10.33
CA PHE A 227 -32.86 8.13 10.79
C PHE A 227 -32.27 9.24 11.65
N ARG A 228 -32.75 10.47 11.45
CA ARG A 228 -32.31 11.69 12.14
C ARG A 228 -33.52 12.49 12.60
N ASP A 229 -33.28 13.38 13.55
CA ASP A 229 -34.35 14.22 14.12
C ASP A 229 -35.00 15.04 12.99
N GLY A 230 -36.33 14.98 12.89
CA GLY A 230 -37.11 15.82 11.97
C GLY A 230 -37.28 17.24 12.49
N ARG A 231 -38.02 18.06 11.74
CA ARG A 231 -38.31 19.45 12.14
C ARG A 231 -39.09 19.54 13.46
N ASP A 232 -39.89 18.53 13.76
CA ASP A 232 -40.69 18.41 14.97
C ASP A 232 -40.82 16.93 15.41
N PRO A 233 -41.30 16.64 16.64
CA PRO A 233 -41.38 15.27 17.14
C PRO A 233 -42.31 14.32 16.36
N SER A 234 -43.21 14.84 15.53
CA SER A 234 -44.08 14.03 14.67
C SER A 234 -43.42 13.61 13.36
N ARG A 235 -42.18 14.03 13.10
CA ARG A 235 -41.46 13.79 11.86
C ARG A 235 -40.06 13.23 12.09
N ILE A 236 -39.56 12.48 11.12
CA ILE A 236 -38.22 11.90 11.13
C ILE A 236 -37.60 12.01 9.74
N LEU A 237 -36.34 12.44 9.69
CA LEU A 237 -35.56 12.43 8.45
C LEU A 237 -34.98 11.04 8.26
N PHE A 238 -34.95 10.58 7.01
CA PHE A 238 -34.39 9.27 6.69
C PHE A 238 -33.54 9.27 5.42
N PHE A 239 -32.63 8.31 5.38
CA PHE A 239 -31.85 7.91 4.21
C PHE A 239 -31.79 6.39 4.15
N VAL A 240 -32.21 5.81 3.04
CA VAL A 240 -32.15 4.38 2.74
C VAL A 240 -31.18 4.19 1.59
N HIS A 241 -30.28 3.22 1.73
CA HIS A 241 -29.50 2.67 0.62
C HIS A 241 -29.48 1.16 0.74
N PHE A 242 -29.82 0.46 -0.33
CA PHE A 242 -29.75 -1.00 -0.39
C PHE A 242 -29.13 -1.48 -1.69
N GLU A 243 -28.45 -2.61 -1.61
CA GLU A 243 -27.95 -3.39 -2.74
C GLU A 243 -28.28 -4.86 -2.51
N LYS A 244 -29.07 -5.44 -3.42
CA LYS A 244 -29.40 -6.87 -3.47
C LYS A 244 -28.76 -7.48 -4.73
N ASP A 245 -28.70 -8.81 -4.77
CA ASP A 245 -28.23 -9.58 -5.94
C ASP A 245 -26.87 -9.10 -6.46
N GLU A 246 -25.88 -9.02 -5.56
CA GLU A 246 -24.51 -8.58 -5.86
C GLU A 246 -24.41 -7.19 -6.50
N GLY A 247 -25.38 -6.31 -6.21
CA GLY A 247 -25.41 -4.93 -6.71
C GLY A 247 -26.06 -4.79 -8.09
N THR A 248 -26.71 -5.84 -8.61
CA THR A 248 -27.58 -5.74 -9.79
C THR A 248 -28.93 -5.09 -9.47
N CYS A 249 -29.28 -5.02 -8.18
CA CYS A 249 -30.51 -4.43 -7.69
C CYS A 249 -30.19 -3.37 -6.63
N LYS A 250 -30.34 -2.09 -6.98
CA LYS A 250 -30.01 -0.96 -6.10
C LYS A 250 -31.22 -0.06 -5.88
N GLY A 251 -31.26 0.57 -4.71
CA GLY A 251 -32.24 1.62 -4.42
C GLY A 251 -31.74 2.59 -3.37
N GLU A 252 -32.03 3.87 -3.60
CA GLU A 252 -31.71 4.96 -2.68
C GLU A 252 -32.95 5.83 -2.50
N LEU A 253 -33.33 6.11 -1.27
CA LEU A 253 -34.46 7.00 -0.97
C LEU A 253 -34.14 7.86 0.25
N LYS A 254 -34.44 9.15 0.15
CA LYS A 254 -34.28 10.09 1.25
C LYS A 254 -35.48 11.02 1.35
N GLY A 255 -35.79 11.45 2.56
CA GLY A 255 -36.90 12.36 2.77
C GLY A 255 -37.27 12.53 4.23
N GLU A 256 -38.46 13.07 4.45
CA GLU A 256 -39.06 13.24 5.77
C GLU A 256 -40.32 12.36 5.86
N ALA A 257 -40.34 11.45 6.84
CA ALA A 257 -41.50 10.61 7.14
C ALA A 257 -42.26 11.16 8.36
N LYS A 258 -43.59 11.04 8.34
CA LYS A 258 -44.46 11.47 9.44
C LYS A 258 -44.96 10.26 10.23
N PHE A 259 -44.91 10.34 11.57
CA PHE A 259 -45.50 9.32 12.43
C PHE A 259 -47.03 9.28 12.25
N ILE A 260 -47.55 8.11 11.87
CA ILE A 260 -48.98 7.81 11.78
C ILE A 260 -49.47 6.97 12.96
N SER A 261 -48.54 6.40 13.72
CA SER A 261 -48.76 5.70 14.99
C SER A 261 -47.54 5.91 15.90
N ALA A 262 -47.56 5.35 17.12
CA ALA A 262 -46.45 5.45 18.06
C ALA A 262 -45.14 4.81 17.59
N SER A 263 -45.20 3.89 16.62
CA SER A 263 -44.04 3.15 16.10
C SER A 263 -43.99 3.06 14.58
N THR A 264 -44.90 3.69 13.85
CA THR A 264 -44.92 3.67 12.38
C THR A 264 -44.80 5.08 11.83
N ALA A 265 -43.77 5.32 11.01
CA ALA A 265 -43.58 6.53 10.24
C ALA A 265 -43.81 6.24 8.76
N ARG A 266 -44.54 7.12 8.06
CA ARG A 266 -44.85 7.00 6.64
C ARG A 266 -44.24 8.14 5.86
N PHE A 267 -43.49 7.79 4.83
CA PHE A 267 -43.06 8.71 3.78
C PHE A 267 -44.09 8.73 2.65
N ARG A 268 -44.35 9.92 2.09
CA ARG A 268 -45.09 10.11 0.85
C ARG A 268 -44.31 11.10 -0.02
N GLY A 269 -43.90 10.66 -1.21
CA GLY A 269 -43.21 11.47 -2.18
C GLY A 269 -44.06 12.64 -2.65
N SER A 270 -43.45 13.82 -2.72
CA SER A 270 -44.08 15.00 -3.30
C SER A 270 -43.84 14.99 -4.82
N GLY A 271 -44.75 14.37 -5.57
CA GLY A 271 -44.74 14.36 -7.04
C GLY A 271 -44.55 12.99 -7.67
N ASP A 272 -43.93 12.04 -6.98
CA ASP A 272 -43.96 10.63 -7.30
C ASP A 272 -44.82 9.90 -6.26
N HIS A 273 -45.70 9.00 -6.69
CA HIS A 273 -46.63 8.26 -5.81
C HIS A 273 -45.91 7.28 -4.84
N CYS A 274 -44.62 7.48 -4.60
CA CYS A 274 -43.79 6.68 -3.73
C CYS A 274 -44.24 6.80 -2.27
N THR A 275 -44.72 5.69 -1.71
CA THR A 275 -45.11 5.59 -0.30
C THR A 275 -44.35 4.44 0.36
N VAL A 276 -43.66 4.75 1.46
CA VAL A 276 -42.88 3.77 2.24
C VAL A 276 -43.23 3.89 3.71
N ASP A 277 -43.48 2.75 4.34
CA ASP A 277 -43.67 2.65 5.78
C ASP A 277 -42.41 2.13 6.48
N PHE A 278 -42.10 2.77 7.60
CA PHE A 278 -41.08 2.34 8.55
C PHE A 278 -41.75 1.98 9.86
N THR A 279 -41.71 0.70 10.22
CA THR A 279 -42.26 0.19 11.49
C THR A 279 -41.12 -0.14 12.44
N PHE A 280 -41.02 0.63 13.52
CA PHE A 280 -39.97 0.51 14.53
C PHE A 280 -40.33 -0.53 15.58
N GLY A 281 -39.49 -1.57 15.68
CA GLY A 281 -39.53 -2.55 16.77
C GLY A 281 -38.53 -2.21 17.88
N THR A 282 -38.36 -3.15 18.81
CA THR A 282 -37.41 -3.00 19.93
C THR A 282 -35.94 -3.02 19.46
N ALA A 283 -35.62 -3.87 18.49
CA ALA A 283 -34.25 -4.13 18.05
C ALA A 283 -33.93 -3.60 16.64
N GLY A 284 -34.91 -3.08 15.92
CA GLY A 284 -34.74 -2.72 14.52
C GLY A 284 -35.94 -2.03 13.90
N VAL A 285 -35.92 -1.92 12.58
CA VAL A 285 -36.95 -1.27 11.77
C VAL A 285 -37.29 -2.16 10.57
N THR A 286 -38.58 -2.33 10.31
CA THR A 286 -39.07 -2.94 9.08
C THR A 286 -39.45 -1.83 8.11
N MET A 287 -38.89 -1.88 6.91
CA MET A 287 -39.24 -1.02 5.79
C MET A 287 -40.16 -1.79 4.84
N LYS A 288 -41.23 -1.14 4.37
CA LYS A 288 -42.16 -1.70 3.40
C LYS A 288 -42.62 -0.64 2.40
N GLU A 289 -42.42 -0.92 1.11
CA GLU A 289 -42.99 -0.16 0.01
C GLU A 289 -44.50 -0.43 -0.08
N LEU A 290 -45.30 0.63 -0.16
CA LEU A 290 -46.75 0.51 -0.34
C LEU A 290 -47.15 0.83 -1.78
N GLU A 291 -46.51 1.82 -2.41
CA GLU A 291 -46.89 2.29 -3.74
C GLU A 291 -45.73 3.02 -4.41
N GLY A 292 -45.62 2.92 -5.74
CA GLY A 292 -45.06 3.97 -6.61
C GLY A 292 -43.58 4.33 -6.50
N CYS A 293 -42.71 3.54 -5.87
CA CYS A 293 -41.30 3.92 -5.67
C CYS A 293 -40.33 3.51 -6.78
N GLY A 294 -40.82 3.10 -7.96
CA GLY A 294 -39.98 2.62 -9.07
C GLY A 294 -38.93 3.62 -9.58
N ASN A 295 -39.08 4.92 -9.31
CA ASN A 295 -38.10 5.95 -9.69
C ASN A 295 -36.84 5.96 -8.80
N HIS A 296 -36.88 5.27 -7.66
CA HIS A 296 -35.81 5.29 -6.64
C HIS A 296 -35.03 3.97 -6.56
N ARG A 297 -35.31 3.04 -7.47
CA ARG A 297 -34.78 1.67 -7.45
C ARG A 297 -34.90 0.99 -8.80
N ASP A 298 -34.21 -0.14 -9.00
CA ASP A 298 -34.41 -0.97 -10.18
C ASP A 298 -35.76 -1.72 -10.16
N ILE A 299 -36.25 -2.14 -11.33
CA ILE A 299 -37.59 -2.69 -11.57
C ILE A 299 -37.93 -3.90 -10.69
N LYS A 300 -36.93 -4.76 -10.40
CA LYS A 300 -37.10 -6.00 -9.62
C LYS A 300 -36.89 -5.84 -8.12
N CYS A 301 -36.52 -4.64 -7.67
CA CYS A 301 -36.22 -4.35 -6.28
C CYS A 301 -37.46 -3.76 -5.61
N PHE A 302 -37.70 -3.98 -4.33
CA PHE A 302 -38.69 -3.20 -3.57
C PHE A 302 -38.03 -2.68 -2.29
N PHE A 303 -38.50 -1.55 -1.78
CA PHE A 303 -38.12 -1.04 -0.46
C PHE A 303 -38.72 -1.93 0.64
N GLU A 304 -38.18 -3.14 0.77
CA GLU A 304 -38.61 -4.15 1.71
C GLU A 304 -37.42 -4.78 2.43
N GLY A 305 -37.54 -4.89 3.76
CA GLY A 305 -36.58 -5.58 4.60
C GLY A 305 -36.67 -5.19 6.07
N TYR A 306 -35.98 -5.96 6.92
CA TYR A 306 -35.78 -5.68 8.34
C TYR A 306 -34.32 -5.30 8.60
N PHE A 307 -34.08 -4.20 9.32
CA PHE A 307 -32.76 -3.64 9.56
C PHE A 307 -32.53 -3.50 11.07
N GLU A 308 -31.45 -4.09 11.57
CA GLU A 308 -31.12 -4.08 12.98
C GLU A 308 -30.53 -2.74 13.40
N ARG A 309 -30.85 -2.27 14.61
CA ARG A 309 -30.30 -1.02 15.14
C ARG A 309 -28.81 -1.21 15.43
N ARG A 310 -27.96 -0.36 14.83
CA ARG A 310 -26.53 -0.33 15.13
C ARG A 310 -26.26 0.34 16.47
N ALA A 311 -25.29 -0.20 17.20
CA ALA A 311 -24.77 0.46 18.39
C ALA A 311 -24.21 1.84 18.04
N ALA A 312 -24.48 2.85 18.87
CA ALA A 312 -23.95 4.18 18.67
C ALA A 312 -22.40 4.14 18.64
N PRO A 313 -21.73 4.89 17.74
CA PRO A 313 -20.28 4.98 17.74
C PRO A 313 -19.81 5.50 19.10
N ARG A 314 -18.92 4.76 19.77
CA ARG A 314 -18.30 5.24 21.02
C ARG A 314 -17.59 6.56 20.72
N ALA A 315 -17.92 7.61 21.48
CA ALA A 315 -17.23 8.88 21.40
C ALA A 315 -15.72 8.63 21.55
N LYS A 316 -14.92 8.97 20.53
CA LYS A 316 -13.46 8.94 20.63
C LYS A 316 -13.10 9.93 21.74
N GLY A 317 -12.67 9.40 22.89
CA GLY A 317 -12.22 10.22 24.01
C GLY A 317 -11.17 11.21 23.50
N LYS A 318 -11.35 12.48 23.86
CA LYS A 318 -10.35 13.52 23.62
C LYS A 318 -9.01 12.98 24.15
N LYS A 319 -8.05 12.75 23.26
CA LYS A 319 -6.65 12.62 23.66
C LYS A 319 -6.32 13.92 24.39
N LYS A 320 -6.10 13.83 25.70
CA LYS A 320 -5.51 14.93 26.45
C LYS A 320 -4.14 15.19 25.81
N SER A 321 -3.96 16.43 25.37
CA SER A 321 -2.66 17.01 25.07
C SER A 321 -1.79 17.00 26.33
#